data_AF-A0A3S4TB12-F1
#
_entry.id   AF-A0A3S4TB12-F1
#
_cell.length_a   1.000
_cell.length_b   1.000
_cell.length_c   1.000
_cell.angle_alpha   90.00
_cell.angle_beta   90.00
_cell.angle_gamma   90.00
#
_symmetry.space_group_name_H-M   'P 1'
#
loop_
_entity.id
_entity.type
_entity.pdbx_description
1 polymer ?
#
loop_
_entity_poly.entity_id
_entity_poly.type
_entity_poly.pdbx_seq_one_letter_code
_entity_poly.pdbx_strand_id
1 'polypeptide(L)'
;MWSPSSPRMLAVEAVAGEFLGWRLLLSGLVMTGVALWVGMNVSVTIHERGAALGIIMATSGAVSTVAWTWVRSGRWQNLMRFPLPMADLTRAVQVLGMLLVLIEALLPATVFIVTSAAGSLIDAGILLALGLGLAPVLLIVWSGAARRHRLSAAAVLAGLVIVVIYLGPGYAAAIASVAGAICVAAAIDLSGDSSRPTRVPRLAGSSLVVGEILTSRMTAINSLGMLGIGIAFNLMLQAQSVPFMLGFIVVFQNTPLNSYFSRHPSTLLVITTAPRAWLTLLRFGSHLAVFYVLCAVLVTLAPMQAVPHPRATLVVIVIASIVASAAAMILERYRPLTSWKSEREVLRHPRKYVPSLAAFAVVLAAWPIVL
;
A
#
# COMPACT_ATOMS: atom_id res chain seq x y z
N MET A 1 -36.02 18.77 17.15
CA MET A 1 -35.19 19.98 16.95
C MET A 1 -33.74 19.52 16.79
N TRP A 2 -33.23 19.50 15.56
CA TRP A 2 -31.81 19.24 15.32
C TRP A 2 -31.07 20.55 15.55
N SER A 3 -30.11 20.62 16.48
CA SER A 3 -29.21 21.77 16.53
C SER A 3 -28.47 21.84 15.19
N PRO A 4 -28.32 23.00 14.55
CA PRO A 4 -27.51 23.10 13.35
C PRO A 4 -26.07 22.72 13.75
N SER A 5 -25.64 21.52 13.39
CA SER A 5 -24.27 21.09 13.56
C SER A 5 -23.37 22.09 12.84
N SER A 6 -22.26 22.49 13.48
CA SER A 6 -21.33 23.44 12.86
C SER A 6 -20.88 22.91 11.49
N PRO A 7 -20.60 23.77 10.50
CA PRO A 7 -20.18 23.34 9.16
C PRO A 7 -18.97 22.41 9.19
N ARG A 8 -18.09 22.57 10.20
CA ARG A 8 -16.98 21.65 10.48
C ARG A 8 -17.43 20.25 10.89
N MET A 9 -18.42 20.16 11.77
CA MET A 9 -18.94 18.88 12.24
C MET A 9 -19.70 18.17 11.12
N LEU A 10 -20.45 18.91 10.30
CA LEU A 10 -21.09 18.37 9.10
C LEU A 10 -20.08 17.83 8.08
N ALA A 11 -18.96 18.53 7.87
CA ALA A 11 -17.89 18.04 7.02
C ALA A 11 -17.26 16.74 7.56
N VAL A 12 -17.02 16.67 8.88
CA VAL A 12 -16.52 15.44 9.53
C VAL A 12 -17.53 14.30 9.40
N GLU A 13 -18.82 14.54 9.65
CA GLU A 13 -19.88 13.54 9.53
C GLU A 13 -20.02 13.03 8.09
N ALA A 14 -19.96 13.91 7.09
CA ALA A 14 -20.05 13.54 5.68
C ALA A 14 -18.88 12.63 5.27
N VAL A 15 -17.65 13.01 5.62
CA VAL A 15 -16.46 12.21 5.30
C VAL A 15 -16.46 10.90 6.13
N ALA A 16 -16.83 10.96 7.41
CA ALA A 16 -16.91 9.79 8.28
C ALA A 16 -17.94 8.77 7.77
N GLY A 17 -19.15 9.22 7.42
CA GLY A 17 -20.22 8.35 6.92
C GLY A 17 -19.88 7.69 5.58
N GLU A 18 -19.07 8.33 4.74
CA GLU A 18 -18.66 7.77 3.45
C GLU A 18 -17.51 6.75 3.57
N PHE A 19 -16.66 6.89 4.60
CA PHE A 19 -15.37 6.21 4.63
C PHE A 19 -15.04 5.39 5.88
N LEU A 20 -15.69 5.67 7.01
CA LEU A 20 -15.62 4.82 8.21
C LEU A 20 -16.76 3.81 8.18
N GLY A 21 -16.43 2.57 8.51
CA GLY A 21 -17.42 1.51 8.64
C GLY A 21 -16.92 0.40 9.56
N TRP A 22 -17.83 -0.45 10.04
CA TRP A 22 -17.49 -1.55 10.95
C TRP A 22 -16.38 -2.48 10.42
N ARG A 23 -16.37 -2.73 9.10
CA ARG A 23 -15.34 -3.56 8.45
C ARG A 23 -13.93 -3.02 8.63
N LEU A 24 -13.78 -1.69 8.68
CA LEU A 24 -12.49 -1.03 8.90
C LEU A 24 -11.97 -1.31 10.32
N LEU A 25 -12.84 -1.15 11.31
CA LEU A 25 -12.50 -1.40 12.71
C LEU A 25 -12.12 -2.87 12.92
N LEU A 26 -12.91 -3.78 12.36
CA LEU A 26 -12.59 -5.22 12.37
C LEU A 26 -11.24 -5.51 11.71
N SER A 27 -10.96 -4.94 10.53
CA SER A 27 -9.68 -5.19 9.87
C SER A 27 -8.50 -4.65 10.67
N GLY A 28 -8.62 -3.48 11.28
CA GLY A 28 -7.58 -2.92 12.15
C GLY A 28 -7.36 -3.79 13.40
N LEU A 29 -8.43 -4.25 14.03
CA LEU A 29 -8.37 -5.11 15.21
C LEU A 29 -7.72 -6.46 14.90
N VAL A 30 -8.12 -7.09 13.79
CA VAL A 30 -7.50 -8.35 13.33
C VAL A 30 -6.02 -8.16 13.02
N MET A 31 -5.64 -7.10 12.30
CA MET A 31 -4.22 -6.82 12.00
C MET A 31 -3.42 -6.56 13.26
N THR A 32 -3.98 -5.86 14.24
CA THR A 32 -3.33 -5.59 15.52
C THR A 32 -3.18 -6.87 16.35
N GLY A 33 -4.21 -7.73 16.37
CA GLY A 33 -4.14 -9.03 17.05
C GLY A 33 -3.10 -9.97 16.43
N VAL A 34 -3.02 -10.02 15.09
CA VAL A 34 -1.98 -10.77 14.38
C VAL A 34 -0.60 -10.19 14.69
N ALA A 35 -0.44 -8.88 14.61
CA ALA A 35 0.81 -8.20 14.93
C ALA A 35 1.29 -8.48 16.36
N LEU A 36 0.37 -8.46 17.34
CA LEU A 36 0.63 -8.84 18.72
C LEU A 36 1.14 -10.29 18.81
N TRP A 37 0.41 -11.22 18.21
CA TRP A 37 0.77 -12.64 18.24
C TRP A 37 2.14 -12.88 17.60
N VAL A 38 2.41 -12.28 16.43
CA VAL A 38 3.73 -12.41 15.77
C VAL A 38 4.82 -11.80 16.64
N GLY A 39 4.63 -10.59 17.17
CA GLY A 39 5.67 -9.94 17.98
C GLY A 39 5.97 -10.69 19.29
N MET A 40 4.99 -11.35 19.89
CA MET A 40 5.22 -12.20 21.07
C MET A 40 5.92 -13.53 20.76
N ASN A 41 5.74 -14.07 19.56
CA ASN A 41 6.23 -15.41 19.20
C ASN A 41 7.49 -15.39 18.33
N VAL A 42 7.86 -14.24 17.75
CA VAL A 42 9.04 -14.10 16.90
C VAL A 42 10.04 -13.17 17.59
N SER A 43 11.18 -13.73 17.99
CA SER A 43 12.29 -12.97 18.59
C SER A 43 13.06 -12.18 17.51
N VAL A 44 12.58 -10.97 17.21
CA VAL A 44 13.21 -10.04 16.26
C VAL A 44 13.79 -8.86 17.04
N THR A 45 15.11 -8.68 16.98
CA THR A 45 15.73 -7.45 17.49
C THR A 45 15.61 -6.35 16.43
N ILE A 46 14.88 -5.29 16.75
CA ILE A 46 14.67 -4.15 15.85
C ILE A 46 15.37 -2.93 16.43
N HIS A 47 16.35 -2.39 15.70
CA HIS A 47 16.95 -1.09 16.05
C HIS A 47 15.92 0.03 15.92
N GLU A 48 15.97 1.02 16.82
CA GLU A 48 15.04 2.16 16.86
C GLU A 48 14.92 2.91 15.53
N ARG A 49 16.05 3.09 14.82
CA ARG A 49 16.07 3.72 13.49
C ARG A 49 15.36 2.87 12.44
N GLY A 50 15.55 1.55 12.50
CA GLY A 50 14.87 0.59 11.63
C GLY A 50 13.36 0.60 11.86
N ALA A 51 12.93 0.63 13.14
CA ALA A 51 11.52 0.77 13.51
C ALA A 51 10.90 2.06 12.93
N ALA A 52 11.58 3.19 13.06
CA ALA A 52 11.09 4.47 12.54
C ALA A 52 11.00 4.52 11.01
N LEU A 53 11.98 3.96 10.30
CA LEU A 53 11.91 3.81 8.84
C LEU A 53 10.77 2.88 8.42
N GLY A 54 10.53 1.81 9.18
CA GLY A 54 9.38 0.92 9.01
C GLY A 54 8.04 1.66 9.16
N ILE A 55 7.93 2.55 10.16
CA ILE A 55 6.74 3.40 10.34
C ILE A 55 6.56 4.38 9.18
N ILE A 56 7.64 5.02 8.70
CA ILE A 56 7.58 5.91 7.52
C ILE A 56 7.04 5.15 6.31
N MET A 57 7.53 3.93 6.07
CA MET A 57 7.06 3.07 4.98
C MET A 57 5.59 2.65 5.16
N ALA A 58 5.22 2.18 6.36
CA ALA A 58 3.85 1.76 6.66
C ALA A 58 2.85 2.90 6.51
N THR A 59 3.19 4.08 7.01
CA THR A 59 2.40 5.32 6.89
C THR A 59 2.27 5.73 5.43
N SER A 60 3.38 5.73 4.67
CA SER A 60 3.37 6.04 3.23
C SER A 60 2.45 5.10 2.45
N GLY A 61 2.54 3.80 2.70
CA GLY A 61 1.65 2.80 2.13
C GLY A 61 0.19 3.08 2.47
N ALA A 62 -0.14 3.23 3.75
CA ALA A 62 -1.51 3.49 4.20
C ALA A 62 -2.08 4.78 3.62
N VAL A 63 -1.36 5.90 3.70
CA VAL A 63 -1.78 7.21 3.18
C VAL A 63 -1.91 7.20 1.66
N SER A 64 -1.05 6.47 0.95
CA SER A 64 -1.21 6.33 -0.50
C SER A 64 -2.58 5.72 -0.83
N THR A 65 -3.03 4.71 -0.07
CA THR A 65 -4.36 4.12 -0.29
C THR A 65 -5.47 5.15 -0.05
N VAL A 66 -5.34 6.01 0.97
CA VAL A 66 -6.29 7.11 1.23
C VAL A 66 -6.31 8.10 0.07
N ALA A 67 -5.14 8.56 -0.36
CA ALA A 67 -5.02 9.53 -1.44
C ALA A 67 -5.65 9.02 -2.74
N TRP A 68 -5.37 7.78 -3.13
CA TRP A 68 -5.89 7.19 -4.36
C TRP A 68 -7.39 6.90 -4.30
N THR A 69 -7.89 6.45 -3.15
CA THR A 69 -9.27 5.96 -3.06
C THR A 69 -10.27 6.99 -2.57
N TRP A 70 -9.84 8.03 -1.84
CA TRP A 70 -10.72 9.08 -1.32
C TRP A 70 -10.57 10.35 -2.14
N VAL A 71 -9.34 10.87 -2.24
CA VAL A 71 -9.07 12.21 -2.80
C VAL A 71 -9.03 12.19 -4.34
N ARG A 72 -8.37 11.19 -4.92
CA ARG A 72 -8.22 11.05 -6.38
C ARG A 72 -9.32 10.24 -7.05
N SER A 73 -10.25 9.69 -6.27
CA SER A 73 -11.43 9.01 -6.82
C SER A 73 -12.57 10.01 -7.08
N GLY A 74 -13.63 9.57 -7.75
CA GLY A 74 -14.84 10.39 -7.96
C GLY A 74 -15.56 10.81 -6.67
N ARG A 75 -15.19 10.25 -5.51
CA ARG A 75 -15.84 10.53 -4.22
C ARG A 75 -15.54 11.93 -3.69
N TRP A 76 -14.29 12.37 -3.77
CA TRP A 76 -13.94 13.75 -3.44
C TRP A 76 -14.72 14.77 -4.28
N GLN A 77 -14.94 14.48 -5.57
CA GLN A 77 -15.78 15.32 -6.43
C GLN A 77 -17.24 15.36 -5.99
N ASN A 78 -17.79 14.23 -5.51
CA ASN A 78 -19.14 14.20 -4.95
C ASN A 78 -19.23 15.03 -3.67
N LEU A 79 -18.22 14.94 -2.80
CA LEU A 79 -18.16 15.75 -1.57
C LEU A 79 -18.04 17.25 -1.85
N MET A 80 -17.28 17.63 -2.89
CA MET A 80 -17.16 19.03 -3.31
C MET A 80 -18.47 19.64 -3.83
N ARG A 81 -19.50 18.83 -4.14
CA ARG A 81 -20.82 19.32 -4.58
C ARG A 81 -21.70 19.76 -3.41
N PHE A 82 -21.40 19.33 -2.18
CA PHE A 82 -22.13 19.81 -1.02
C PHE A 82 -21.75 21.28 -0.72
N PRO A 83 -22.67 22.09 -0.16
CA PRO A 83 -22.42 23.48 0.19
C PRO A 83 -21.59 23.59 1.49
N LEU A 84 -20.41 22.97 1.49
CA LEU A 84 -19.46 22.96 2.61
C LEU A 84 -18.20 23.74 2.23
N PRO A 85 -17.59 24.49 3.17
CA PRO A 85 -16.34 25.18 2.90
C PRO A 85 -15.20 24.20 2.67
N MET A 86 -14.44 24.39 1.58
CA MET A 86 -13.34 23.49 1.17
C MET A 86 -12.27 23.33 2.25
N ALA A 87 -12.00 24.38 3.03
CA ALA A 87 -11.04 24.33 4.12
C ALA A 87 -11.47 23.38 5.26
N ASP A 88 -12.77 23.27 5.53
CA ASP A 88 -13.25 22.34 6.56
C ASP A 88 -13.35 20.92 6.03
N LEU A 89 -13.67 20.75 4.74
CA LEU A 89 -13.65 19.44 4.08
C LEU A 89 -12.24 18.84 3.97
N THR A 90 -11.24 19.65 3.62
CA THR A 90 -9.83 19.23 3.56
C THR A 90 -9.31 18.85 4.95
N ARG A 91 -9.61 19.64 5.99
CA ARG A 91 -9.30 19.31 7.39
C ARG A 91 -9.95 18.00 7.82
N ALA A 92 -11.24 17.82 7.51
CA ALA A 92 -11.96 16.60 7.84
C ALA A 92 -11.30 15.37 7.19
N VAL A 93 -10.94 15.45 5.90
CA VAL A 93 -10.23 14.36 5.21
C VAL A 93 -8.85 14.08 5.81
N GLN A 94 -8.09 15.10 6.16
CA GLN A 94 -6.77 14.91 6.78
C GLN A 94 -6.90 14.26 8.16
N VAL A 95 -7.80 14.72 9.01
CA VAL A 95 -8.02 14.17 10.35
C VAL A 95 -8.55 12.74 10.29
N LEU A 96 -9.55 12.49 9.44
CA LEU A 96 -10.10 11.16 9.28
C LEU A 96 -9.11 10.20 8.61
N GLY A 97 -8.30 10.71 7.69
CA GLY A 97 -7.19 9.98 7.10
C GLY A 97 -6.13 9.59 8.14
N MET A 98 -5.79 10.49 9.08
CA MET A 98 -4.92 10.17 10.21
C MET A 98 -5.53 9.07 11.10
N LEU A 99 -6.81 9.18 11.45
CA LEU A 99 -7.50 8.16 12.25
C LEU A 99 -7.50 6.80 11.55
N LEU A 100 -7.72 6.78 10.24
CA LEU A 100 -7.68 5.56 9.45
C LEU A 100 -6.27 4.93 9.48
N VAL A 101 -5.24 5.73 9.21
CA VAL A 101 -3.84 5.29 9.19
C VAL A 101 -3.42 4.78 10.58
N LEU A 102 -3.90 5.43 11.64
CA LEU A 102 -3.72 4.98 13.02
C LEU A 102 -4.25 3.56 13.20
N ILE A 103 -5.51 3.31 12.83
CA ILE A 103 -6.19 2.03 13.03
C ILE A 103 -5.57 0.91 12.19
N GLU A 104 -5.20 1.18 10.94
CA GLU A 104 -4.84 0.13 10.00
C GLU A 104 -3.34 -0.15 9.86
N ALA A 105 -2.51 0.82 10.21
CA ALA A 105 -1.07 0.71 10.00
C ALA A 105 -0.28 1.00 11.28
N LEU A 106 -0.55 2.13 11.94
CA LEU A 106 0.28 2.53 13.07
C LEU A 106 0.05 1.66 14.31
N LEU A 107 -1.20 1.36 14.67
CA LEU A 107 -1.49 0.48 15.81
C LEU A 107 -0.92 -0.93 15.60
N PRO A 108 -1.16 -1.64 14.47
CA PRO A 108 -0.51 -2.92 14.23
C PRO A 108 1.02 -2.84 14.26
N ALA A 109 1.62 -1.86 13.57
CA ALA A 109 3.07 -1.75 13.48
C ALA A 109 3.72 -1.44 14.84
N THR A 110 3.15 -0.51 15.61
CA THR A 110 3.65 -0.15 16.94
C THR A 110 3.49 -1.29 17.94
N VAL A 111 2.35 -1.98 17.93
CA VAL A 111 2.13 -3.18 18.76
C VAL A 111 3.17 -4.25 18.43
N PHE A 112 3.41 -4.54 17.15
CA PHE A 112 4.44 -5.48 16.73
C PHE A 112 5.84 -5.08 17.23
N ILE A 113 6.22 -3.81 17.06
CA ILE A 113 7.56 -3.33 17.45
C ILE A 113 7.75 -3.41 18.97
N VAL A 114 6.77 -2.97 19.76
CA VAL A 114 6.83 -3.00 21.22
C VAL A 114 6.95 -4.43 21.73
N THR A 115 6.18 -5.37 21.18
CA THR A 115 6.18 -6.76 21.66
C THR A 115 7.36 -7.57 21.16
N SER A 116 7.89 -7.29 19.97
CA SER A 116 9.07 -7.98 19.43
C SER A 116 10.40 -7.47 19.98
N ALA A 117 10.53 -6.16 20.18
CA ALA A 117 11.80 -5.53 20.54
C ALA A 117 11.93 -5.15 22.03
N ALA A 118 10.99 -5.57 22.89
CA ALA A 118 10.88 -5.14 24.28
C ALA A 118 10.91 -3.59 24.43
N GLY A 119 10.33 -2.90 23.46
CA GLY A 119 10.36 -1.44 23.38
C GLY A 119 9.58 -0.78 24.52
N SER A 120 10.03 0.40 24.95
CA SER A 120 9.33 1.15 26.00
C SER A 120 8.03 1.76 25.49
N LEU A 121 7.12 2.13 26.41
CA LEU A 121 5.92 2.90 26.05
C LEU A 121 6.26 4.27 25.46
N ILE A 122 7.44 4.82 25.78
CA ILE A 122 7.93 6.08 25.22
C ILE A 122 8.26 5.88 23.74
N ASP A 123 8.93 4.79 23.38
CA ASP A 123 9.25 4.47 21.98
C ASP A 123 7.99 4.26 21.16
N ALA A 124 6.98 3.59 21.73
CA ALA A 124 5.66 3.47 21.11
C ALA A 124 5.04 4.86 20.83
N GLY A 125 5.10 5.75 21.82
CA GLY A 125 4.62 7.14 21.68
C GLY A 125 5.34 7.91 20.59
N ILE A 126 6.67 7.80 20.51
CA ILE A 126 7.50 8.44 19.48
C ILE A 126 7.13 7.92 18.08
N LEU A 127 6.99 6.61 17.91
CA LEU A 127 6.64 5.99 16.63
C LEU A 127 5.22 6.36 16.18
N LEU A 128 4.25 6.40 17.11
CA LEU A 128 2.89 6.86 16.83
C LEU A 128 2.87 8.34 16.42
N ALA A 129 3.58 9.20 17.15
CA ALA A 129 3.68 10.63 16.84
C ALA A 129 4.34 10.86 15.47
N LEU A 130 5.40 10.12 15.15
CA LEU A 130 6.05 10.15 13.83
C LEU A 130 5.04 9.80 12.73
N GLY A 131 4.34 8.68 12.86
CA GLY A 131 3.38 8.23 11.85
C GLY A 131 2.19 9.18 11.67
N LEU A 132 1.60 9.65 12.76
CA LEU A 132 0.47 10.59 12.74
C LEU A 132 0.87 11.94 12.17
N GLY A 133 2.01 12.50 12.58
CA GLY A 133 2.52 13.76 12.04
C GLY A 133 2.88 13.67 10.56
N LEU A 134 3.39 12.51 10.11
CA LEU A 134 3.75 12.29 8.73
C LEU A 134 2.53 12.11 7.81
N ALA A 135 1.39 11.62 8.32
CA ALA A 135 0.25 11.28 7.50
C ALA A 135 -0.33 12.46 6.68
N PRO A 136 -0.57 13.67 7.25
CA PRO A 136 -0.99 14.84 6.47
C PRO A 136 0.05 15.28 5.43
N VAL A 137 1.34 15.22 5.76
CA VAL A 137 2.45 15.56 4.84
C VAL A 137 2.42 14.62 3.64
N LEU A 138 2.32 13.31 3.87
CA LEU A 138 2.20 12.31 2.82
C LEU A 138 0.94 12.50 1.99
N LEU A 139 -0.18 12.87 2.60
CA LEU A 139 -1.42 13.11 1.86
C LEU A 139 -1.23 14.26 0.87
N ILE A 140 -0.50 15.31 1.26
CA ILE A 140 -0.15 16.42 0.36
C ILE A 140 0.85 15.98 -0.72
N VAL A 141 1.86 15.17 -0.40
CA VAL A 141 2.77 14.60 -1.42
C VAL A 141 1.96 13.90 -2.51
N TRP A 142 1.00 13.07 -2.11
CA TRP A 142 0.20 12.29 -3.04
C TRP A 142 -0.90 13.09 -3.71
N SER A 143 -1.52 14.05 -3.05
CA SER A 143 -2.78 14.64 -3.52
C SER A 143 -2.86 16.16 -3.48
N GLY A 144 -1.80 16.88 -3.09
CA GLY A 144 -1.79 18.34 -3.07
C GLY A 144 -2.02 18.98 -4.44
N ALA A 145 -2.83 20.04 -4.46
CA ALA A 145 -3.22 20.71 -5.70
C ALA A 145 -2.06 21.41 -6.40
N ALA A 146 -1.37 22.27 -5.67
CA ALA A 146 -0.20 22.97 -6.20
C ALA A 146 1.00 22.02 -6.33
N ARG A 147 1.73 22.11 -7.45
CA ARG A 147 3.03 21.41 -7.60
C ARG A 147 4.02 21.83 -6.51
N ARG A 148 3.99 23.11 -6.11
CA ARG A 148 4.86 23.64 -5.04
C ARG A 148 4.61 22.94 -3.70
N HIS A 149 3.35 22.76 -3.29
CA HIS A 149 3.00 22.06 -2.05
C HIS A 149 3.42 20.57 -2.07
N ARG A 150 3.30 19.91 -3.23
CA ARG A 150 3.79 18.53 -3.38
C ARG A 150 5.30 18.43 -3.24
N LEU A 151 6.04 19.34 -3.87
CA LEU A 151 7.50 19.37 -3.80
C LEU A 151 7.98 19.72 -2.39
N SER A 152 7.35 20.70 -1.71
CA SER A 152 7.69 21.05 -0.34
C SER A 152 7.42 19.90 0.62
N ALA A 153 6.26 19.22 0.50
CA ALA A 153 5.94 18.05 1.31
C ALA A 153 6.90 16.88 1.03
N ALA A 154 7.34 16.68 -0.22
CA ALA A 154 8.33 15.67 -0.58
C ALA A 154 9.71 16.00 0.00
N ALA A 155 10.11 17.28 0.01
CA ALA A 155 11.34 17.74 0.64
C ALA A 155 11.30 17.53 2.17
N VAL A 156 10.16 17.80 2.82
CA VAL A 156 9.96 17.52 4.25
C VAL A 156 10.09 16.02 4.52
N LEU A 157 9.47 15.15 3.70
CA LEU A 157 9.59 13.70 3.82
C LEU A 157 11.05 13.23 3.71
N ALA A 158 11.79 13.72 2.70
CA ALA A 158 13.20 13.40 2.54
C ALA A 158 14.05 13.88 3.73
N GLY A 159 13.78 15.11 4.22
CA GLY A 159 14.40 15.65 5.41
C GLY A 159 14.14 14.80 6.66
N LEU A 160 12.91 14.31 6.84
CA LEU A 160 12.55 13.43 7.95
C LEU A 160 13.32 12.11 7.93
N VAL A 161 13.52 11.51 6.76
CA VAL A 161 14.34 10.30 6.62
C VAL A 161 15.79 10.57 7.05
N ILE A 162 16.36 11.71 6.62
CA ILE A 162 17.70 12.14 7.04
C ILE A 162 17.74 12.33 8.56
N VAL A 163 16.77 13.02 9.14
CA VAL A 163 16.69 13.23 10.60
C VAL A 163 16.62 11.91 11.36
N VAL A 164 15.83 10.93 10.91
CA VAL A 164 15.78 9.60 11.54
C VAL A 164 17.16 8.93 11.55
N ILE A 165 17.90 9.04 10.45
CA ILE A 165 19.22 8.40 10.31
C ILE A 165 20.26 9.07 11.21
N TYR A 166 20.29 10.41 11.26
CA TYR A 166 21.37 11.15 11.92
C TYR A 166 21.05 11.60 13.36
N LEU A 167 19.83 12.08 13.62
CA LEU A 167 19.41 12.61 14.92
C LEU A 167 18.54 11.63 15.71
N GLY A 168 17.93 10.65 15.04
CA GLY A 168 17.11 9.62 15.67
C GLY A 168 15.60 9.88 15.60
N PRO A 169 14.79 8.93 16.08
CA PRO A 169 13.34 8.91 15.86
C PRO A 169 12.58 10.00 16.63
N GLY A 170 13.03 10.38 17.82
CA GLY A 170 12.38 11.41 18.64
C GLY A 170 12.33 12.78 17.96
N TYR A 171 13.46 13.24 17.41
CA TYR A 171 13.52 14.51 16.66
C TYR A 171 12.67 14.46 15.40
N ALA A 172 12.72 13.35 14.66
CA ALA A 172 11.88 13.16 13.48
C ALA A 172 10.39 13.21 13.84
N ALA A 173 9.98 12.59 14.96
CA ALA A 173 8.60 12.61 15.42
C ALA A 173 8.12 14.02 15.78
N ALA A 174 8.96 14.81 16.45
CA ALA A 174 8.63 16.21 16.78
C ALA A 174 8.46 17.06 15.51
N ILE A 175 9.41 16.98 14.57
CA ILE A 175 9.34 17.72 13.30
C ILE A 175 8.11 17.27 12.48
N ALA A 176 7.85 15.97 12.40
CA ALA A 176 6.70 15.43 11.69
C ALA A 176 5.39 15.90 12.31
N SER A 177 5.28 15.93 13.65
CA SER A 177 4.09 16.39 14.36
C SER A 177 3.79 17.86 14.07
N VAL A 178 4.82 18.72 14.10
CA VAL A 178 4.70 20.14 13.76
C VAL A 178 4.31 20.32 12.29
N ALA A 179 4.99 19.64 11.37
CA ALA A 179 4.68 19.70 9.95
C ALA A 179 3.25 19.22 9.65
N GLY A 180 2.82 18.11 10.24
CA GLY A 180 1.47 17.58 10.12
C GLY A 180 0.42 18.54 10.67
N ALA A 181 0.64 19.13 11.84
CA ALA A 181 -0.25 20.14 12.42
C ALA A 181 -0.38 21.38 11.51
N ILE A 182 0.72 21.86 10.93
CA ILE A 182 0.70 22.97 9.96
C ILE A 182 -0.13 22.59 8.73
N CYS A 183 0.02 21.37 8.20
CA CYS A 183 -0.74 20.90 7.04
C CYS A 183 -2.26 20.91 7.30
N VAL A 184 -2.67 20.48 8.49
CA VAL A 184 -4.08 20.47 8.93
C VAL A 184 -4.59 21.89 9.20
N ALA A 185 -3.84 22.69 9.94
CA ALA A 185 -4.23 24.06 10.27
C ALA A 185 -4.39 24.93 9.02
N ALA A 186 -3.41 24.87 8.11
CA ALA A 186 -3.39 25.61 6.87
C ALA A 186 -4.38 25.10 5.83
N ALA A 187 -5.03 23.95 6.06
CA ALA A 187 -6.03 23.35 5.17
C ALA A 187 -5.54 23.30 3.71
N ILE A 188 -4.30 22.84 3.52
CA ILE A 188 -3.64 22.88 2.20
C ILE A 188 -4.50 22.12 1.18
N ASP A 189 -4.85 22.81 0.09
CA ASP A 189 -5.77 22.30 -0.92
C ASP A 189 -5.34 20.95 -1.49
N LEU A 190 -6.29 20.03 -1.45
CA LEU A 190 -6.17 18.70 -2.03
C LEU A 190 -6.74 18.74 -3.45
N SER A 191 -5.92 18.36 -4.43
CA SER A 191 -6.36 18.22 -5.81
C SER A 191 -7.28 17.01 -5.94
N GLY A 192 -8.51 17.29 -6.31
CA GLY A 192 -9.44 16.32 -6.88
C GLY A 192 -9.18 16.03 -8.35
N ASP A 193 -7.96 16.27 -8.86
CA ASP A 193 -7.66 16.39 -10.29
C ASP A 193 -8.15 15.12 -11.00
N SER A 194 -9.35 15.28 -11.55
CA SER A 194 -10.20 14.23 -12.05
C SER A 194 -9.72 13.96 -13.44
N SER A 195 -9.47 12.69 -13.76
CA SER A 195 -9.73 12.20 -15.11
C SER A 195 -9.24 13.11 -16.23
N ARG A 196 -7.99 13.59 -16.19
CA ARG A 196 -7.36 13.92 -17.48
C ARG A 196 -7.39 12.58 -18.21
N PRO A 197 -8.10 12.46 -19.35
CA PRO A 197 -8.00 11.23 -20.12
C PRO A 197 -6.52 11.10 -20.39
N THR A 198 -5.87 10.16 -19.70
CA THR A 198 -4.52 9.76 -20.04
C THR A 198 -4.64 9.39 -21.49
N ARG A 199 -4.07 10.23 -22.37
CA ARG A 199 -3.91 9.88 -23.78
C ARG A 199 -3.28 8.52 -23.72
N VAL A 200 -4.07 7.47 -23.98
CA VAL A 200 -3.58 6.11 -24.03
C VAL A 200 -2.55 6.19 -25.12
N PRO A 201 -1.24 6.14 -24.80
CA PRO A 201 -0.25 6.08 -25.85
C PRO A 201 -0.67 4.84 -26.64
N ARG A 202 -0.86 4.97 -27.95
CA ARG A 202 -0.98 3.79 -28.82
C ARG A 202 0.38 3.12 -28.83
N LEU A 203 0.79 2.55 -27.70
CA LEU A 203 1.84 1.56 -27.64
C LEU A 203 1.23 0.34 -28.33
N ALA A 204 1.55 0.25 -29.61
CA ALA A 204 1.45 -0.97 -30.38
C ALA A 204 2.33 -2.03 -29.67
N GLY A 205 1.72 -2.75 -28.73
CA GLY A 205 2.40 -3.73 -27.88
C GLY A 205 1.38 -4.45 -27.01
N SER A 206 1.18 -5.74 -27.29
CA SER A 206 0.06 -6.63 -26.94
C SER A 206 -0.15 -6.97 -25.44
N SER A 207 0.50 -6.27 -24.50
CA SER A 207 0.46 -6.63 -23.07
C SER A 207 -0.41 -5.71 -22.23
N LEU A 208 -1.54 -6.26 -21.75
CA LEU A 208 -2.45 -5.60 -20.80
C LEU A 208 -1.76 -5.19 -19.49
N VAL A 209 -0.78 -5.98 -19.02
CA VAL A 209 -0.04 -5.69 -17.77
C VAL A 209 0.84 -4.45 -17.94
N VAL A 210 1.62 -4.39 -19.04
CA VAL A 210 2.48 -3.23 -19.34
C VAL A 210 1.63 -2.00 -19.62
N GLY A 211 0.53 -2.16 -20.36
CA GLY A 211 -0.43 -1.10 -20.60
C GLY A 211 -0.95 -0.50 -19.30
N GLU A 212 -1.40 -1.33 -18.35
CA GLU A 212 -1.90 -0.88 -17.04
C GLU A 212 -0.82 -0.19 -16.20
N ILE A 213 0.42 -0.68 -16.19
CA ILE A 213 1.52 -0.04 -15.45
C ILE A 213 1.83 1.34 -16.03
N LEU A 214 1.79 1.51 -17.35
CA LEU A 214 2.12 2.79 -17.99
C LEU A 214 0.97 3.82 -17.93
N THR A 215 -0.28 3.37 -17.90
CA THR A 215 -1.45 4.25 -17.88
C THR A 215 -1.90 4.57 -16.46
N SER A 216 -1.93 3.58 -15.56
CA SER A 216 -2.36 3.73 -14.18
C SER A 216 -1.17 4.05 -13.27
N ARG A 217 -1.07 5.33 -12.90
CA ARG A 217 -0.09 5.79 -11.90
C ARG A 217 -0.20 5.02 -10.58
N MET A 218 -1.42 4.64 -10.19
CA MET A 218 -1.65 3.84 -8.99
C MET A 218 -0.98 2.47 -9.09
N THR A 219 -1.16 1.79 -10.23
CA THR A 219 -0.54 0.48 -10.47
C THR A 219 0.97 0.58 -10.55
N ALA A 220 1.52 1.60 -11.21
CA ALA A 220 2.97 1.85 -11.25
C ALA A 220 3.57 2.06 -9.86
N ILE A 221 2.97 2.95 -9.05
CA ILE A 221 3.46 3.27 -7.71
C ILE A 221 3.31 2.06 -6.78
N ASN A 222 2.20 1.32 -6.87
CA ASN A 222 2.03 0.10 -6.09
C ASN A 222 3.09 -0.95 -6.44
N SER A 223 3.33 -1.19 -7.74
CA SER A 223 4.37 -2.11 -8.21
C SER A 223 5.77 -1.71 -7.71
N LEU A 224 6.14 -0.44 -7.85
CA LEU A 224 7.42 0.09 -7.37
C LEU A 224 7.55 0.03 -5.84
N GLY A 225 6.46 0.34 -5.13
CA GLY A 225 6.42 0.24 -3.68
C GLY A 225 6.63 -1.18 -3.18
N MET A 226 5.96 -2.17 -3.79
CA MET A 226 6.13 -3.58 -3.43
C MET A 226 7.54 -4.10 -3.74
N LEU A 227 8.15 -3.64 -4.85
CA LEU A 227 9.57 -3.89 -5.13
C LEU A 227 10.47 -3.35 -4.03
N GLY A 228 10.33 -2.06 -3.67
CA GLY A 228 11.14 -1.43 -2.63
C GLY A 228 10.97 -2.09 -1.26
N ILE A 229 9.73 -2.40 -0.87
CA ILE A 229 9.43 -3.13 0.38
C ILE A 229 10.03 -4.53 0.35
N GLY A 230 9.92 -5.25 -0.77
CA GLY A 230 10.51 -6.58 -0.92
C GLY A 230 12.04 -6.57 -0.78
N ILE A 231 12.71 -5.59 -1.39
CA ILE A 231 14.17 -5.42 -1.26
C ILE A 231 14.54 -5.11 0.20
N ALA A 232 13.87 -4.14 0.82
CA ALA A 232 14.12 -3.78 2.22
C ALA A 232 13.90 -4.98 3.15
N PHE A 233 12.85 -5.76 2.93
CA PHE A 233 12.56 -6.96 3.70
C PHE A 233 13.69 -8.00 3.56
N ASN A 234 14.21 -8.23 2.36
CA ASN A 234 15.35 -9.12 2.16
C ASN A 234 16.61 -8.62 2.85
N LEU A 235 16.90 -7.32 2.78
CA LEU A 235 18.05 -6.72 3.49
C LEU A 235 17.93 -6.90 5.01
N MET A 236 16.71 -6.79 5.57
CA MET A 236 16.46 -7.06 6.99
C MET A 236 16.66 -8.54 7.34
N LEU A 237 16.15 -9.46 6.52
CA LEU A 237 16.33 -10.90 6.73
C LEU A 237 17.82 -11.30 6.69
N GLN A 238 18.59 -10.71 5.77
CA GLN A 238 20.04 -10.92 5.70
C GLN A 238 20.77 -10.42 6.95
N ALA A 239 20.39 -9.25 7.48
CA ALA A 239 20.96 -8.74 8.72
C ALA A 239 20.72 -9.69 9.91
N GLN A 240 19.69 -10.53 9.84
CA GLN A 240 19.38 -11.57 10.82
C GLN A 240 19.90 -12.96 10.44
N SER A 241 20.80 -13.06 9.47
CA SER A 241 21.36 -14.34 8.97
C SER A 241 20.31 -15.36 8.52
N VAL A 242 19.11 -14.90 8.14
CA VAL A 242 18.08 -15.77 7.55
C VAL A 242 18.49 -16.06 6.11
N PRO A 243 18.76 -17.33 5.75
CA PRO A 243 19.34 -17.68 4.45
C PRO A 243 18.36 -17.48 3.29
N PHE A 244 17.05 -17.42 3.57
CA PHE A 244 16.01 -17.40 2.56
C PHE A 244 15.42 -15.99 2.35
N MET A 245 15.46 -15.53 1.10
CA MET A 245 14.98 -14.21 0.70
C MET A 245 13.48 -14.22 0.33
N LEU A 246 12.59 -14.10 1.33
CA LEU A 246 11.13 -14.13 1.13
C LEU A 246 10.54 -12.82 0.57
N GLY A 247 11.33 -11.76 0.43
CA GLY A 247 10.86 -10.42 0.04
C GLY A 247 10.14 -10.36 -1.30
N PHE A 248 10.42 -11.28 -2.22
CA PHE A 248 9.74 -11.31 -3.52
C PHE A 248 8.24 -11.65 -3.39
N ILE A 249 7.81 -12.32 -2.32
CA ILE A 249 6.40 -12.66 -2.08
C ILE A 249 5.53 -11.41 -1.93
N VAL A 250 6.13 -10.32 -1.42
CA VAL A 250 5.48 -9.01 -1.28
C VAL A 250 5.04 -8.48 -2.65
N VAL A 251 5.85 -8.70 -3.70
CA VAL A 251 5.51 -8.30 -5.08
C VAL A 251 4.22 -8.98 -5.54
N PHE A 252 3.98 -10.23 -5.14
CA PHE A 252 2.79 -10.97 -5.56
C PHE A 252 1.49 -10.46 -4.92
N GLN A 253 1.57 -9.58 -3.93
CA GLN A 253 0.42 -8.87 -3.34
C GLN A 253 -0.06 -7.70 -4.21
N ASN A 254 0.45 -7.54 -5.44
CA ASN A 254 0.12 -6.45 -6.34
C ASN A 254 -1.36 -6.47 -6.73
N THR A 255 -2.18 -5.86 -5.88
CA THR A 255 -3.63 -5.99 -5.92
C THR A 255 -4.24 -5.35 -7.16
N PRO A 256 -3.79 -4.18 -7.65
CA PRO A 256 -4.27 -3.61 -8.91
C PRO A 256 -4.11 -4.55 -10.12
N LEU A 257 -3.00 -5.29 -10.20
CA LEU A 257 -2.76 -6.27 -11.27
C LEU A 257 -3.53 -7.57 -11.04
N ASN A 258 -3.50 -8.12 -9.82
CA ASN A 258 -4.26 -9.31 -9.46
C ASN A 258 -5.78 -9.12 -9.60
N SER A 259 -6.24 -7.86 -9.59
CA SER A 259 -7.64 -7.49 -9.68
C SER A 259 -8.03 -6.82 -11.01
N TYR A 260 -7.22 -6.98 -12.07
CA TYR A 260 -7.34 -6.18 -13.30
C TYR A 260 -8.73 -6.25 -13.93
N PHE A 261 -9.26 -7.44 -14.19
CA PHE A 261 -10.57 -7.59 -14.87
C PHE A 261 -11.73 -7.16 -13.97
N SER A 262 -11.63 -7.39 -12.66
CA SER A 262 -12.63 -6.91 -11.71
C SER A 262 -12.68 -5.37 -11.61
N ARG A 263 -11.59 -4.67 -11.92
CA ARG A 263 -11.55 -3.19 -12.03
C ARG A 263 -12.08 -2.69 -13.39
N HIS A 264 -12.02 -3.53 -14.42
CA HIS A 264 -12.46 -3.20 -15.79
C HIS A 264 -13.61 -4.11 -16.24
N PRO A 265 -14.85 -3.88 -15.75
CA PRO A 265 -15.99 -4.75 -16.00
C PRO A 265 -16.36 -4.86 -17.48
N SER A 266 -16.09 -3.83 -18.28
CA SER A 266 -16.27 -3.86 -19.74
C SER A 266 -15.32 -4.86 -20.42
N THR A 267 -14.06 -4.92 -20.00
CA THR A 267 -13.08 -5.89 -20.49
C THR A 267 -13.41 -7.31 -20.01
N LEU A 268 -13.85 -7.44 -18.76
CA LEU A 268 -14.32 -8.71 -18.22
C LEU A 268 -15.52 -9.25 -19.01
N LEU A 269 -16.49 -8.39 -19.33
CA LEU A 269 -17.66 -8.76 -20.13
C LEU A 269 -17.23 -9.34 -21.49
N VAL A 270 -16.35 -8.65 -22.21
CA VAL A 270 -15.80 -9.13 -23.50
C VAL A 270 -15.11 -10.49 -23.36
N ILE A 271 -14.32 -10.69 -22.31
CA ILE A 271 -13.62 -11.96 -22.07
C ILE A 271 -14.58 -13.11 -21.74
N THR A 272 -15.70 -12.79 -21.09
CA THR A 272 -16.71 -13.79 -20.73
C THR A 272 -17.63 -14.14 -21.90
N THR A 273 -17.94 -13.19 -22.79
CA THR A 273 -18.95 -13.37 -23.84
C THR A 273 -18.37 -13.70 -25.21
N ALA A 274 -17.16 -13.24 -25.54
CA ALA A 274 -16.59 -13.45 -26.87
C ALA A 274 -15.94 -14.84 -27.02
N PRO A 275 -16.15 -15.54 -28.15
CA PRO A 275 -15.52 -16.82 -28.41
C PRO A 275 -13.99 -16.68 -28.44
N ARG A 276 -13.28 -17.66 -27.87
CA ARG A 276 -11.80 -17.69 -27.75
C ARG A 276 -11.17 -16.58 -26.90
N ALA A 277 -11.94 -15.73 -26.24
CA ALA A 277 -11.39 -14.67 -25.39
C ALA A 277 -10.70 -15.18 -24.11
N TRP A 278 -10.83 -16.47 -23.78
CA TRP A 278 -10.00 -17.14 -22.78
C TRP A 278 -8.50 -17.11 -23.12
N LEU A 279 -8.12 -17.00 -24.40
CA LEU A 279 -6.71 -16.82 -24.81
C LEU A 279 -6.16 -15.47 -24.33
N THR A 280 -7.00 -14.43 -24.26
CA THR A 280 -6.62 -13.13 -23.71
C THR A 280 -6.34 -13.22 -22.21
N LEU A 281 -7.14 -14.02 -21.49
CA LEU A 281 -6.91 -14.31 -20.08
C LEU A 281 -5.58 -15.05 -19.87
N LEU A 282 -5.27 -16.06 -20.71
CA LEU A 282 -3.98 -16.75 -20.65
C LEU A 282 -2.80 -15.83 -20.97
N ARG A 283 -2.92 -14.98 -22.00
CA ARG A 283 -1.91 -13.98 -22.34
C ARG A 283 -1.70 -12.98 -21.19
N PHE A 284 -2.77 -12.60 -20.51
CA PHE A 284 -2.67 -11.78 -19.31
C PHE A 284 -1.92 -12.52 -18.20
N GLY A 285 -2.27 -13.78 -17.92
CA GLY A 285 -1.59 -14.61 -16.93
C GLY A 285 -0.10 -14.82 -17.23
N SER A 286 0.27 -15.01 -18.50
CA SER A 286 1.67 -15.14 -18.90
C SER A 286 2.45 -13.83 -18.76
N HIS A 287 1.88 -12.70 -19.17
CA HIS A 287 2.50 -11.40 -18.97
C HIS A 287 2.65 -11.06 -17.48
N LEU A 288 1.67 -11.44 -16.66
CA LEU A 288 1.72 -11.27 -15.21
C LEU A 288 2.81 -12.16 -14.60
N ALA A 289 2.96 -13.40 -15.07
CA ALA A 289 4.05 -14.28 -14.65
C ALA A 289 5.42 -13.68 -14.97
N VAL A 290 5.63 -13.18 -16.20
CA VAL A 290 6.88 -12.54 -16.61
C VAL A 290 7.18 -11.32 -15.74
N PHE A 291 6.18 -10.48 -15.50
CA PHE A 291 6.33 -9.33 -14.61
C PHE A 291 6.74 -9.74 -13.19
N TYR A 292 6.09 -10.77 -12.64
CA TYR A 292 6.42 -11.33 -11.32
C TYR A 292 7.80 -11.94 -11.26
N VAL A 293 8.23 -12.70 -12.27
CA VAL A 293 9.61 -13.22 -12.35
C VAL A 293 10.61 -12.08 -12.35
N LEU A 294 10.45 -11.08 -13.22
CA LEU A 294 11.38 -9.95 -13.30
C LEU A 294 11.49 -9.22 -11.95
N CYS A 295 10.36 -8.91 -11.34
CA CYS A 295 10.32 -8.23 -10.05
C CYS A 295 10.92 -9.09 -8.92
N ALA A 296 10.60 -10.38 -8.89
CA ALA A 296 11.12 -11.29 -7.89
C ALA A 296 12.64 -11.48 -8.02
N VAL A 297 13.14 -11.59 -9.25
CA VAL A 297 14.58 -11.65 -9.53
C VAL A 297 15.27 -10.37 -9.06
N LEU A 298 14.71 -9.18 -9.37
CA LEU A 298 15.26 -7.92 -8.89
C LEU A 298 15.27 -7.84 -7.36
N VAL A 299 14.19 -8.24 -6.70
CA VAL A 299 14.09 -8.24 -5.22
C VAL A 299 15.08 -9.19 -4.57
N THR A 300 15.33 -10.35 -5.18
CA THR A 300 16.25 -11.36 -4.65
C THR A 300 17.71 -11.06 -4.97
N LEU A 301 18.01 -10.39 -6.09
CA LEU A 301 19.40 -10.06 -6.50
C LEU A 301 19.86 -8.67 -6.07
N ALA A 302 18.94 -7.75 -5.73
CA ALA A 302 19.29 -6.42 -5.25
C ALA A 302 20.15 -6.43 -3.96
N PRO A 303 19.94 -7.35 -3.01
CA PRO A 303 20.88 -7.56 -1.92
C PRO A 303 22.20 -8.10 -2.49
N MET A 304 23.28 -7.31 -2.44
CA MET A 304 24.59 -7.58 -3.08
C MET A 304 25.38 -8.76 -2.46
N GLN A 305 24.75 -9.62 -1.66
CA GLN A 305 25.37 -10.81 -1.08
C GLN A 305 25.09 -12.05 -1.94
N ALA A 306 26.03 -12.98 -1.96
CA ALA A 306 25.89 -14.22 -2.70
C ALA A 306 24.69 -15.02 -2.16
N VAL A 307 23.70 -15.26 -3.02
CA VAL A 307 22.62 -16.23 -2.76
C VAL A 307 23.28 -17.62 -2.68
N PRO A 308 23.09 -18.42 -1.61
CA PRO A 308 23.79 -19.69 -1.42
C PRO A 308 23.61 -20.65 -2.61
N HIS A 309 22.39 -20.76 -3.13
CA HIS A 309 22.03 -21.60 -4.26
C HIS A 309 21.28 -20.80 -5.33
N PRO A 310 21.98 -20.03 -6.19
CA PRO A 310 21.33 -19.07 -7.09
C PRO A 310 20.46 -19.76 -8.13
N ARG A 311 20.88 -20.93 -8.64
CA ARG A 311 20.11 -21.70 -9.64
C ARG A 311 18.81 -22.24 -9.05
N ALA A 312 18.87 -22.89 -7.88
CA ALA A 312 17.69 -23.41 -7.21
C ALA A 312 16.73 -22.28 -6.83
N THR A 313 17.26 -21.17 -6.31
CA THR A 313 16.47 -19.97 -5.96
C THR A 313 15.74 -19.39 -7.18
N LEU A 314 16.42 -19.27 -8.32
CA LEU A 314 15.79 -18.80 -9.57
C LEU A 314 14.67 -19.73 -10.04
N VAL A 315 14.87 -21.05 -9.96
CA VAL A 315 13.82 -22.03 -10.30
C VAL A 315 12.61 -21.86 -9.39
N VAL A 316 12.82 -21.74 -8.08
CA VAL A 316 11.72 -21.52 -7.11
C VAL A 316 10.99 -20.21 -7.39
N ILE A 317 11.71 -19.12 -7.68
CA ILE A 317 11.12 -17.83 -8.05
C ILE A 317 10.24 -17.96 -9.29
N VAL A 318 10.72 -18.67 -10.32
CA VAL A 318 9.95 -18.88 -11.57
C VAL A 318 8.68 -19.67 -11.28
N ILE A 319 8.78 -20.79 -10.56
CA ILE A 319 7.61 -21.62 -10.22
C ILE A 319 6.62 -20.83 -9.35
N ALA A 320 7.11 -20.14 -8.31
CA ALA A 320 6.28 -19.33 -7.42
C ALA A 320 5.56 -18.20 -8.18
N SER A 321 6.23 -17.55 -9.14
CA SER A 321 5.65 -16.50 -9.97
C SER A 321 4.55 -17.02 -10.90
N ILE A 322 4.76 -18.21 -11.49
CA ILE A 322 3.75 -18.89 -12.33
C ILE A 322 2.54 -19.29 -11.49
N VAL A 323 2.77 -19.85 -10.30
CA VAL A 323 1.69 -20.26 -9.39
C VAL A 323 0.90 -19.03 -8.90
N ALA A 324 1.57 -17.94 -8.53
CA ALA A 324 0.91 -16.70 -8.15
C ALA A 324 0.07 -16.12 -9.30
N SER A 325 0.62 -16.06 -10.53
CA SER A 325 -0.12 -15.51 -11.67
C SER A 325 -1.31 -16.40 -12.07
N ALA A 326 -1.15 -17.72 -12.01
CA ALA A 326 -2.23 -18.68 -12.24
C ALA A 326 -3.33 -18.52 -11.20
N ALA A 327 -2.99 -18.40 -9.90
CA ALA A 327 -3.95 -18.17 -8.84
C ALA A 327 -4.74 -16.88 -9.05
N ALA A 328 -4.07 -15.78 -9.40
CA ALA A 328 -4.73 -14.50 -9.71
C ALA A 328 -5.68 -14.62 -10.93
N MET A 329 -5.22 -15.29 -11.99
CA MET A 329 -5.99 -15.51 -13.21
C MET A 329 -7.25 -16.37 -12.97
N ILE A 330 -7.11 -17.46 -12.22
CA ILE A 330 -8.21 -18.36 -11.84
C ILE A 330 -9.25 -17.60 -11.02
N LEU A 331 -8.80 -16.79 -10.05
CA LEU A 331 -9.71 -15.96 -9.26
C LEU A 331 -10.50 -14.97 -10.12
N GLU A 332 -9.85 -14.28 -11.06
CA GLU A 332 -10.54 -13.36 -11.98
C GLU A 332 -11.52 -14.08 -12.92
N ARG A 333 -11.23 -15.32 -13.31
CA ARG A 333 -12.13 -16.10 -14.17
C ARG A 333 -13.37 -16.60 -13.44
N TYR A 334 -13.19 -17.19 -12.27
CA TYR A 334 -14.25 -17.95 -11.60
C TYR A 334 -14.92 -17.17 -10.46
N ARG A 335 -14.24 -16.17 -9.89
CA ARG A 335 -14.73 -15.34 -8.78
C ARG A 335 -14.39 -13.85 -8.99
N PRO A 336 -14.84 -13.24 -10.11
CA PRO A 336 -14.64 -11.81 -10.33
C PRO A 336 -15.40 -10.99 -9.26
N LEU A 337 -14.83 -9.86 -8.85
CA LEU A 337 -15.51 -8.93 -7.95
C LEU A 337 -16.42 -8.02 -8.78
N THR A 338 -17.73 -8.23 -8.65
CA THR A 338 -18.76 -7.51 -9.43
C THR A 338 -19.59 -6.54 -8.60
N SER A 339 -19.66 -6.72 -7.27
CA SER A 339 -20.58 -6.00 -6.38
C SER A 339 -19.94 -4.91 -5.51
N TRP A 340 -18.89 -4.26 -6.00
CA TRP A 340 -18.15 -3.25 -5.23
C TRP A 340 -18.66 -1.82 -5.47
N LYS A 341 -18.72 -1.01 -4.40
CA LYS A 341 -19.10 0.41 -4.44
C LYS A 341 -17.92 1.36 -4.64
N SER A 342 -16.69 0.87 -4.46
CA SER A 342 -15.49 1.64 -4.79
C SER A 342 -14.31 0.74 -5.14
N GLU A 343 -13.37 1.32 -5.89
CA GLU A 343 -12.09 0.70 -6.19
C GLU A 343 -11.31 0.31 -4.92
N ARG A 344 -11.50 1.02 -3.81
CA ARG A 344 -10.94 0.67 -2.49
C ARG A 344 -11.38 -0.70 -2.01
N GLU A 345 -12.65 -1.04 -2.19
CA GLU A 345 -13.20 -2.33 -1.75
C GLU A 345 -12.58 -3.48 -2.55
N VAL A 346 -12.36 -3.27 -3.85
CA VAL A 346 -11.64 -4.21 -4.72
C VAL A 346 -10.21 -4.41 -4.23
N LEU A 347 -9.50 -3.31 -3.95
CA LEU A 347 -8.10 -3.33 -3.54
C LEU A 347 -7.86 -3.85 -2.12
N ARG A 348 -8.90 -3.94 -1.31
CA ARG A 348 -8.84 -4.46 0.05
C ARG A 348 -9.53 -5.80 0.22
N HIS A 349 -10.04 -6.36 -0.87
CA HIS A 349 -10.69 -7.65 -0.83
C HIS A 349 -9.69 -8.72 -0.32
N PRO A 350 -10.09 -9.61 0.61
CA PRO A 350 -9.22 -10.63 1.18
C PRO A 350 -8.50 -11.50 0.13
N ARG A 351 -9.10 -11.65 -1.05
CA ARG A 351 -8.51 -12.38 -2.20
C ARG A 351 -7.11 -11.89 -2.60
N LYS A 352 -6.73 -10.64 -2.27
CA LYS A 352 -5.43 -10.08 -2.62
C LYS A 352 -4.25 -10.87 -2.05
N TYR A 353 -4.47 -11.63 -0.97
CA TYR A 353 -3.44 -12.44 -0.34
C TYR A 353 -3.29 -13.83 -0.97
N VAL A 354 -4.28 -14.29 -1.77
CA VAL A 354 -4.29 -15.66 -2.31
C VAL A 354 -3.10 -15.93 -3.25
N PRO A 355 -2.76 -15.05 -4.22
CA PRO A 355 -1.58 -15.26 -5.06
C PRO A 355 -0.28 -15.40 -4.26
N SER A 356 -0.09 -14.55 -3.24
CA SER A 356 1.07 -14.62 -2.37
C SER A 356 1.09 -15.86 -1.49
N LEU A 357 -0.05 -16.31 -0.97
CA LEU A 357 -0.16 -17.54 -0.19
C LEU A 357 0.18 -18.77 -1.05
N ALA A 358 -0.28 -18.81 -2.30
CA ALA A 358 0.02 -19.89 -3.23
C ALA A 358 1.52 -19.94 -3.55
N ALA A 359 2.15 -18.78 -3.80
CA ALA A 359 3.60 -18.70 -3.96
C ALA A 359 4.37 -19.09 -2.69
N PHE A 360 3.90 -18.68 -1.52
CA PHE A 360 4.52 -19.04 -0.24
C PHE A 360 4.48 -20.57 -0.01
N ALA A 361 3.38 -21.24 -0.38
CA ALA A 361 3.29 -22.69 -0.31
C ALA A 361 4.33 -23.40 -1.22
N VAL A 362 4.58 -22.87 -2.42
CA VAL A 362 5.66 -23.37 -3.31
C VAL A 362 7.02 -23.21 -2.65
N VAL A 363 7.27 -22.04 -2.05
CA VAL A 363 8.52 -21.77 -1.34
C VAL A 363 8.72 -22.72 -0.17
N LEU A 364 7.67 -22.96 0.63
CA LEU A 364 7.72 -23.92 1.74
C LEU A 364 8.00 -25.35 1.24
N ALA A 365 7.39 -25.76 0.13
CA ALA A 365 7.62 -27.08 -0.44
C ALA A 365 9.05 -27.23 -1.01
N ALA A 366 9.61 -26.16 -1.55
CA ALA A 366 10.98 -26.12 -2.07
C ALA A 366 12.04 -25.82 -1.01
N TRP A 367 11.63 -25.54 0.23
CA TRP A 367 12.51 -25.22 1.35
C TRP A 367 13.69 -26.19 1.54
N PRO A 368 13.51 -27.52 1.44
CA PRO A 368 14.61 -28.47 1.61
C PRO A 368 15.64 -28.47 0.48
N ILE A 369 15.31 -27.86 -0.66
CA ILE A 369 16.13 -27.88 -1.89
C ILE A 369 16.99 -26.62 -1.99
N VAL A 370 16.64 -25.57 -1.25
CA VAL A 370 17.29 -24.25 -1.28
C VAL A 370 18.12 -23.96 -0.03
N LEU A 371 17.97 -24.76 1.03
CA LEU A 371 18.95 -24.90 2.12
C LEU A 371 20.17 -25.70 1.64
#